data_AF-A0A6H1NKM9-F1
#
_entry.id   AF-A0A6H1NKM9-F1
#
_cell.length_a   1.000
_cell.length_b   1.000
_cell.length_c   1.000
_cell.angle_alpha   90.00
_cell.angle_beta   90.00
_cell.angle_gamma   90.00
#
_symmetry.space_group_name_H-M   'P 1'
#
loop_
_entity.id
_entity.type
_entity.pdbx_description
1 polymer ?
#
loop_
_entity_poly.entity_id
_entity_poly.type
_entity_poly.pdbx_seq_one_letter_code
_entity_poly.pdbx_strand_id
1 'polypeptide(L)'
;MRDNTWDVPRRPRGRTAYAAVQETSADDGERAALAQRLAEPGLLEQSLVLDLSSARVSGAGVSPLAVPVGGVRVAGEVTVGNWGEALIVILQLEAHPERYPKVRQRKPLGSPWEPRTVCWGASTPVDDWPTRGRMFGYHEAGINEYTAAHAQSSAPLGQR
;
A
#
# COMPACT_ATOMS: atom_id res chain seq x y z
N MET A 1 47.31 -33.35 -1.63
CA MET A 1 46.33 -33.27 -2.73
C MET A 1 45.10 -32.56 -2.18
N ARG A 2 44.92 -31.30 -2.61
CA ARG A 2 43.75 -30.40 -2.47
C ARG A 2 43.43 -29.80 -1.10
N ASP A 3 44.03 -28.64 -0.87
CA ASP A 3 43.35 -27.45 -0.34
C ASP A 3 42.03 -27.21 -1.06
N ASN A 4 41.04 -26.64 -0.35
CA ASN A 4 40.10 -25.66 -0.92
C ASN A 4 39.39 -24.90 0.20
N THR A 5 40.10 -23.90 0.69
CA THR A 5 39.60 -22.68 1.32
C THR A 5 38.58 -22.01 0.39
N TRP A 6 37.30 -22.00 0.76
CA TRP A 6 36.32 -21.15 0.10
C TRP A 6 36.42 -19.74 0.66
N ASP A 7 37.42 -19.01 0.18
CA ASP A 7 37.58 -17.58 0.44
C ASP A 7 36.60 -16.82 -0.47
N VAL A 8 35.48 -16.36 0.11
CA VAL A 8 34.48 -15.56 -0.61
C VAL A 8 34.94 -14.11 -0.63
N PRO A 9 35.15 -13.48 -1.80
CA PRO A 9 35.58 -12.09 -1.86
C PRO A 9 34.50 -11.18 -1.27
N ARG A 10 34.76 -10.62 -0.08
CA ARG A 10 34.01 -9.48 0.45
C ARG A 10 34.27 -8.29 -0.45
N ARG A 11 33.38 -8.04 -1.43
CA ARG A 11 33.38 -6.77 -2.14
C ARG A 11 33.15 -5.64 -1.14
N PRO A 12 33.93 -4.53 -1.22
CA PRO A 12 33.70 -3.38 -0.36
C PRO A 12 32.31 -2.82 -0.63
N ARG A 13 31.57 -2.56 0.45
CA ARG A 13 30.33 -1.78 0.46
C ARG A 13 30.63 -0.39 -0.09
N GLY A 14 30.45 -0.22 -1.38
CA GLY A 14 30.47 1.06 -2.05
C GLY A 14 29.22 1.20 -2.88
N ARG A 15 28.47 2.28 -2.61
CA ARG A 15 27.47 2.92 -3.47
C ARG A 15 26.02 2.44 -3.35
N THR A 16 25.20 3.32 -2.76
CA THR A 16 23.89 3.75 -3.34
C THR A 16 23.35 5.02 -2.66
N ALA A 17 24.14 6.11 -2.65
CA ALA A 17 23.57 7.45 -2.46
C ALA A 17 22.81 7.93 -3.73
N TYR A 18 23.05 7.28 -4.88
CA TYR A 18 22.39 7.59 -6.15
C TYR A 18 20.98 6.97 -6.29
N ALA A 19 20.66 5.92 -5.51
CA ALA A 19 19.33 5.32 -5.54
C ALA A 19 18.31 6.17 -4.78
N ALA A 20 18.69 6.73 -3.62
CA ALA A 20 17.82 7.59 -2.83
C ALA A 20 17.41 8.87 -3.57
N VAL A 21 18.32 9.49 -4.34
CA VAL A 21 18.04 10.72 -5.09
C VAL A 21 17.17 10.44 -6.34
N GLN A 22 17.35 9.29 -6.98
CA GLN A 22 16.49 8.87 -8.10
C GLN A 22 15.11 8.42 -7.63
N GLU A 23 14.99 7.72 -6.50
CA GLU A 23 13.71 7.38 -5.88
C GLU A 23 12.94 8.63 -5.48
N THR A 24 13.58 9.63 -4.85
CA THR A 24 12.89 10.89 -4.48
C THR A 24 12.45 11.70 -5.70
N SER A 25 13.29 11.80 -6.73
CA SER A 25 12.95 12.56 -7.95
C SER A 25 11.87 11.88 -8.79
N ALA A 26 11.86 10.54 -8.86
CA ALA A 26 10.80 9.78 -9.50
C ALA A 26 9.49 9.89 -8.70
N ASP A 27 9.57 9.84 -7.37
CA ASP A 27 8.42 9.97 -6.46
C ASP A 27 7.81 11.39 -6.50
N ASP A 28 8.62 12.43 -6.71
CA ASP A 28 8.12 13.81 -6.87
C ASP A 28 7.46 14.05 -8.25
N GLY A 29 8.03 13.50 -9.33
CA GLY A 29 7.43 13.55 -10.67
C GLY A 29 6.13 12.74 -10.76
N GLU A 30 6.08 11.58 -10.12
CA GLU A 30 4.87 10.80 -9.95
C GLU A 30 3.85 11.49 -9.04
N ARG A 31 4.28 12.11 -7.92
CA ARG A 31 3.40 12.93 -7.09
C ARG A 31 2.83 14.11 -7.88
N ALA A 32 3.59 14.75 -8.77
CA ALA A 32 3.10 15.82 -9.63
C ALA A 32 2.08 15.31 -10.68
N ALA A 33 2.31 14.12 -11.25
CA ALA A 33 1.36 13.48 -12.17
C ALA A 33 0.06 13.06 -11.46
N LEU A 34 0.17 12.53 -10.24
CA LEU A 34 -0.97 12.24 -9.36
C LEU A 34 -1.70 13.52 -8.95
N ALA A 35 -0.95 14.61 -8.72
CA ALA A 35 -1.51 15.90 -8.40
C ALA A 35 -2.29 16.53 -9.57
N GLN A 36 -1.92 16.31 -10.83
CA GLN A 36 -2.76 16.77 -11.95
C GLN A 36 -4.11 16.04 -12.02
N ARG A 37 -4.17 14.78 -11.58
CA ARG A 37 -5.42 14.04 -11.44
C ARG A 37 -6.26 14.51 -10.25
N LEU A 38 -5.75 15.43 -9.39
CA LEU A 38 -6.47 16.01 -8.24
C LEU A 38 -7.82 16.64 -8.60
N ALA A 39 -7.99 17.04 -9.86
CA ALA A 39 -9.13 17.80 -10.33
C ALA A 39 -10.27 16.93 -10.89
N GLU A 40 -10.18 15.59 -10.87
CA GLU A 40 -11.20 14.70 -11.47
C GLU A 40 -12.38 14.43 -10.52
N PRO A 41 -13.58 15.01 -10.76
CA PRO A 41 -14.75 14.84 -9.88
C PRO A 41 -15.36 13.44 -9.96
N GLY A 42 -15.01 12.66 -11.00
CA GLY A 42 -15.60 11.34 -11.32
C GLY A 42 -14.79 10.13 -10.83
N LEU A 43 -13.88 10.28 -9.88
CA LEU A 43 -13.02 9.15 -9.43
C LEU A 43 -13.80 7.96 -8.86
N LEU A 44 -14.97 8.22 -8.27
CA LEU A 44 -15.86 7.14 -7.82
C LEU A 44 -16.41 6.33 -8.99
N GLU A 45 -16.66 6.95 -10.15
CA GLU A 45 -17.15 6.27 -11.36
C GLU A 45 -16.06 5.39 -11.99
N GLN A 46 -14.79 5.71 -11.73
CA GLN A 46 -13.63 4.92 -12.16
C GLN A 46 -13.23 3.82 -11.17
N SER A 47 -13.93 3.72 -10.04
CA SER A 47 -13.68 2.72 -9.00
C SER A 47 -14.05 1.33 -9.46
N LEU A 48 -13.29 0.34 -8.98
CA LEU A 48 -13.49 -1.06 -9.32
C LEU A 48 -14.10 -1.79 -8.12
N VAL A 49 -15.26 -2.43 -8.33
CA VAL A 49 -15.78 -3.40 -7.36
C VAL A 49 -14.95 -4.67 -7.49
N LEU A 50 -14.26 -5.04 -6.41
CA LEU A 50 -13.40 -6.22 -6.39
C LEU A 50 -14.25 -7.49 -6.27
N ASP A 51 -14.29 -8.26 -7.36
CA ASP A 51 -14.97 -9.55 -7.36
C ASP A 51 -14.09 -10.62 -6.71
N LEU A 52 -14.49 -11.09 -5.53
CA LEU A 52 -13.80 -12.13 -4.76
C LEU A 52 -14.58 -13.45 -4.74
N SER A 53 -15.64 -13.57 -5.54
CA SER A 53 -16.56 -14.72 -5.51
C SER A 53 -15.86 -16.06 -5.71
N SER A 54 -14.84 -16.13 -6.55
CA SER A 54 -14.09 -17.35 -6.85
C SER A 54 -13.12 -17.81 -5.76
N ALA A 55 -12.77 -16.94 -4.80
CA ALA A 55 -11.92 -17.30 -3.65
C ALA A 55 -12.70 -17.47 -2.33
N ARG A 56 -13.99 -17.14 -2.31
CA ARG A 56 -14.82 -17.25 -1.11
C ARG A 56 -15.34 -18.68 -0.93
N VAL A 57 -15.11 -19.23 0.26
CA VAL A 57 -15.57 -20.58 0.64
C VAL A 57 -17.05 -20.58 1.05
N SER A 58 -17.63 -19.44 1.48
CA SER A 58 -19.08 -19.32 1.74
C SER A 58 -19.59 -17.88 1.78
N GLY A 59 -20.77 -17.64 1.20
CA GLY A 59 -21.67 -16.52 1.53
C GLY A 59 -21.46 -15.18 0.81
N ALA A 60 -22.56 -14.40 0.73
CA ALA A 60 -22.61 -13.04 0.21
C ALA A 60 -21.87 -12.07 1.15
N GLY A 61 -20.55 -12.01 1.03
CA GLY A 61 -19.75 -10.97 1.69
C GLY A 61 -19.83 -9.65 0.93
N VAL A 62 -19.62 -8.54 1.63
CA VAL A 62 -19.50 -7.21 1.01
C VAL A 62 -18.31 -7.22 0.03
N SER A 63 -18.54 -6.83 -1.22
CA SER A 63 -17.46 -6.68 -2.19
C SER A 63 -16.69 -5.38 -1.91
N PRO A 64 -15.37 -5.44 -1.67
CA PRO A 64 -14.58 -4.24 -1.45
C PRO A 64 -14.59 -3.36 -2.71
N LEU A 65 -14.53 -2.05 -2.52
CA LEU A 65 -14.39 -1.08 -3.61
C LEU A 65 -12.94 -0.57 -3.62
N ALA A 66 -12.24 -0.79 -4.73
CA ALA A 66 -10.94 -0.15 -4.99
C ALA A 66 -11.17 1.19 -5.67
N VAL A 67 -10.61 2.25 -5.08
CA VAL A 67 -10.71 3.60 -5.66
C VAL A 67 -9.37 3.97 -6.29
N PRO A 68 -9.34 4.44 -7.54
CA PRO A 68 -8.10 4.78 -8.23
C PRO A 68 -7.34 5.91 -7.54
N VAL A 69 -6.05 5.99 -7.84
CA VAL A 69 -5.26 7.18 -7.51
C VAL A 69 -5.63 8.33 -8.46
N GLY A 70 -5.52 9.55 -7.94
CA GLY A 70 -6.13 10.74 -8.52
C GLY A 70 -7.03 11.41 -7.50
N GLY A 71 -7.48 12.63 -7.78
CA GLY A 71 -8.06 13.45 -6.73
C GLY A 71 -6.99 13.70 -5.67
N VAL A 72 -7.42 13.84 -4.42
CA VAL A 72 -6.53 13.95 -3.26
C VAL A 72 -5.78 12.66 -2.91
N ARG A 73 -5.97 11.59 -3.67
CA ARG A 73 -5.45 10.25 -3.38
C ARG A 73 -4.17 9.99 -4.15
N VAL A 74 -3.09 9.75 -3.42
CA VAL A 74 -1.80 9.32 -3.98
C VAL A 74 -1.51 7.84 -3.74
N ALA A 75 -2.34 7.18 -2.92
CA ALA A 75 -2.24 5.75 -2.62
C ALA A 75 -3.62 5.17 -2.31
N GLY A 76 -3.68 3.83 -2.27
CA GLY A 76 -4.82 3.10 -1.74
C GLY A 76 -4.42 1.72 -1.24
N GLU A 77 -5.28 1.13 -0.43
CA GLU A 77 -5.08 -0.21 0.10
C GLU A 77 -6.40 -0.95 0.33
N VAL A 78 -6.34 -2.26 0.30
CA VAL A 78 -7.45 -3.15 0.70
C VAL A 78 -6.88 -4.34 1.45
N THR A 79 -7.53 -4.72 2.56
CA THR A 79 -7.17 -5.93 3.30
C THR A 79 -8.21 -7.01 3.03
N VAL A 80 -7.73 -8.19 2.63
CA VAL A 80 -8.53 -9.36 2.28
C VAL A 80 -8.16 -10.55 3.17
N GLY A 81 -9.01 -11.57 3.22
CA GLY A 81 -8.93 -12.61 4.23
C GLY A 81 -7.84 -13.66 4.02
N ASN A 82 -7.36 -13.85 2.78
CA ASN A 82 -6.39 -14.90 2.47
C ASN A 82 -5.57 -14.61 1.20
N TRP A 83 -4.63 -15.51 0.88
CA TRP A 83 -3.77 -15.40 -0.29
C TRP A 83 -4.52 -15.44 -1.63
N GLY A 84 -5.54 -16.30 -1.76
CA GLY A 84 -6.32 -16.42 -3.00
C GLY A 84 -7.07 -15.13 -3.33
N GLU A 85 -7.71 -14.54 -2.33
CA GLU A 85 -8.36 -13.22 -2.48
C GLU A 85 -7.35 -12.13 -2.84
N ALA A 86 -6.15 -12.12 -2.23
CA ALA A 86 -5.12 -11.13 -2.53
C ALA A 86 -4.62 -11.22 -3.97
N LEU A 87 -4.42 -12.44 -4.48
CA LEU A 87 -4.03 -12.66 -5.87
C LEU A 87 -5.10 -12.15 -6.84
N ILE A 88 -6.37 -12.44 -6.57
CA ILE A 88 -7.49 -11.96 -7.38
C ILE A 88 -7.55 -10.43 -7.41
N VAL A 89 -7.35 -9.77 -6.27
CA VAL A 89 -7.29 -8.30 -6.21
C VAL A 89 -6.13 -7.79 -7.06
N ILE A 90 -4.92 -8.35 -6.90
CA ILE A 90 -3.74 -7.91 -7.66
C ILE A 90 -4.01 -7.99 -9.17
N LEU A 91 -4.52 -9.12 -9.66
CA LEU A 91 -4.85 -9.31 -11.07
C LEU A 91 -5.90 -8.32 -11.59
N GLN A 92 -6.93 -8.04 -10.80
CA GLN A 92 -7.97 -7.07 -11.15
C GLN A 92 -7.43 -5.63 -11.23
N LEU A 93 -6.55 -5.24 -10.32
CA LEU A 93 -5.95 -3.90 -10.32
C LEU A 93 -4.90 -3.74 -11.43
N GLU A 94 -4.08 -4.78 -11.67
CA GLU A 94 -3.05 -4.79 -12.72
C GLU A 94 -3.63 -4.71 -14.14
N ALA A 95 -4.91 -5.07 -14.34
CA ALA A 95 -5.63 -4.86 -15.59
C ALA A 95 -5.85 -3.36 -15.93
N HIS A 96 -5.63 -2.46 -14.95
CA HIS A 96 -5.87 -1.03 -15.04
C HIS A 96 -4.68 -0.22 -14.46
N PRO A 97 -3.46 -0.39 -15.00
CA PRO A 97 -2.24 0.15 -14.41
C PRO A 97 -2.20 1.68 -14.39
N GLU A 98 -2.92 2.34 -15.30
CA GLU A 98 -3.09 3.78 -15.32
C GLU A 98 -3.88 4.28 -14.10
N ARG A 99 -4.83 3.51 -13.59
CA ARG A 99 -5.68 3.85 -12.44
C ARG A 99 -5.14 3.33 -11.12
N TYR A 100 -4.41 2.23 -11.15
CA TYR A 100 -3.84 1.56 -9.98
C TYR A 100 -2.36 1.25 -10.21
N PRO A 101 -1.47 2.27 -10.19
CA PRO A 101 -0.05 2.06 -10.41
C PRO A 101 0.59 1.34 -9.20
N LYS A 102 1.72 0.65 -9.42
CA LYS A 102 2.55 0.06 -8.35
C LYS A 102 1.77 -0.87 -7.39
N VAL A 103 0.88 -1.71 -7.94
CA VAL A 103 0.16 -2.75 -7.17
C VAL A 103 1.16 -3.68 -6.51
N ARG A 104 0.99 -3.92 -5.20
CA ARG A 104 1.90 -4.76 -4.41
C ARG A 104 1.21 -5.29 -3.15
N GLN A 105 1.64 -6.45 -2.66
CA GLN A 105 1.25 -6.91 -1.33
C GLN A 105 2.15 -6.26 -0.26
N ARG A 106 1.54 -5.73 0.82
CA ARG A 106 2.29 -5.25 1.99
C ARG A 106 2.82 -6.44 2.79
N LYS A 107 4.12 -6.71 2.63
CA LYS A 107 4.94 -7.78 3.23
C LYS A 107 4.36 -9.21 3.04
N PRO A 108 5.19 -10.21 2.71
CA PRO A 108 4.74 -11.60 2.70
C PRO A 108 4.48 -12.08 4.13
N LEU A 109 3.37 -12.78 4.32
CA LEU A 109 2.95 -13.43 5.56
C LEU A 109 3.27 -14.93 5.52
N GLY A 110 3.46 -15.54 6.69
CA GLY A 110 3.93 -16.93 6.83
C GLY A 110 2.89 -17.99 6.47
N SER A 111 1.59 -17.67 6.58
CA SER A 111 0.48 -18.58 6.27
C SER A 111 -0.36 -18.11 5.07
N PRO A 112 -0.90 -19.03 4.25
CA PRO A 112 -1.84 -18.70 3.18
C PRO A 112 -3.20 -18.20 3.68
N TRP A 113 -3.55 -18.50 4.93
CA TRP A 113 -4.85 -18.16 5.55
C TRP A 113 -4.84 -16.84 6.32
N GLU A 114 -3.69 -16.19 6.43
CA GLU A 114 -3.58 -14.91 7.11
C GLU A 114 -4.12 -13.76 6.24
N PRO A 115 -4.77 -12.75 6.84
CA PRO A 115 -5.25 -11.56 6.13
C PRO A 115 -4.11 -10.81 5.44
N ARG A 116 -4.31 -10.35 4.21
CA ARG A 116 -3.29 -9.69 3.40
C ARG A 116 -3.75 -8.33 2.94
N THR A 117 -2.86 -7.35 3.00
CA THR A 117 -3.12 -6.01 2.48
C THR A 117 -2.47 -5.85 1.12
N VAL A 118 -3.28 -5.57 0.10
CA VAL A 118 -2.83 -5.13 -1.24
C VAL A 118 -2.82 -3.61 -1.26
N CYS A 119 -1.74 -3.02 -1.75
CA CYS A 119 -1.52 -1.57 -1.82
C CYS A 119 -1.25 -1.17 -3.28
N TRP A 120 -1.63 0.06 -3.65
CA TRP A 120 -1.30 0.68 -4.93
C TRP A 120 -0.97 2.16 -4.72
N GLY A 121 -0.33 2.78 -5.70
CA GLY A 121 0.21 4.14 -5.63
C GLY A 121 1.44 4.24 -4.71
N ALA A 122 1.62 5.43 -4.13
CA ALA A 122 2.76 5.77 -3.27
C ALA A 122 2.90 4.83 -2.06
N SER A 123 4.10 4.74 -1.51
CA SER A 123 4.36 3.97 -0.29
C SER A 123 3.83 4.69 0.94
N THR A 124 2.91 4.05 1.64
CA THR A 124 2.27 4.59 2.85
C THR A 124 3.03 4.20 4.11
N PRO A 125 3.20 5.12 5.07
CA PRO A 125 3.79 4.80 6.38
C PRO A 125 2.84 3.88 7.18
N VAL A 126 3.41 2.95 7.95
CA VAL A 126 2.61 1.98 8.74
C VAL A 126 2.05 2.63 10.00
N ASP A 127 2.83 3.48 10.66
CA ASP A 127 2.56 3.98 12.02
C ASP A 127 2.13 5.47 12.06
N ASP A 128 1.95 6.11 10.91
CA ASP A 128 1.51 7.50 10.79
C ASP A 128 0.11 7.57 10.17
N TRP A 129 -0.89 7.38 11.03
CA TRP A 129 -2.31 7.40 10.64
C TRP A 129 -2.74 8.73 10.01
N PRO A 130 -2.36 9.91 10.54
CA PRO A 130 -2.69 11.18 9.89
C PRO A 130 -2.19 11.27 8.46
N THR A 131 -0.90 10.97 8.23
CA THR A 131 -0.32 11.05 6.89
C THR A 131 -0.97 10.04 5.95
N ARG A 132 -1.20 8.81 6.41
CA ARG A 132 -1.86 7.78 5.62
C ARG A 132 -3.31 8.15 5.28
N GLY A 133 -4.04 8.77 6.20
CA GLY A 133 -5.38 9.29 5.97
C GLY A 133 -5.43 10.31 4.83
N ARG A 134 -4.49 11.27 4.83
CA ARG A 134 -4.35 12.27 3.75
C ARG A 134 -4.01 11.61 2.42
N MET A 135 -3.09 10.66 2.41
CA MET A 135 -2.69 9.94 1.19
C MET A 135 -3.85 9.18 0.56
N PHE A 136 -4.81 8.73 1.36
CA PHE A 136 -6.04 8.07 0.92
C PHE A 136 -7.19 9.03 0.63
N GLY A 137 -6.98 10.35 0.74
CA GLY A 137 -7.98 11.35 0.44
C GLY A 137 -9.10 11.47 1.47
N TYR A 138 -8.89 11.06 2.72
CA TYR A 138 -9.86 11.33 3.78
C TYR A 138 -9.92 12.82 4.09
N HIS A 139 -11.10 13.28 4.52
CA HIS A 139 -11.31 14.66 4.93
C HIS A 139 -10.55 14.97 6.23
N GLU A 140 -9.88 16.14 6.30
CA GLU A 140 -9.05 16.54 7.46
C GLU A 140 -9.79 16.44 8.80
N ALA A 141 -11.07 16.83 8.84
CA ALA A 141 -11.86 16.72 10.07
C ALA A 141 -11.96 15.28 10.59
N GLY A 142 -12.17 14.30 9.69
CA GLY A 142 -12.26 12.88 10.06
C GLY A 142 -10.89 12.31 10.46
N ILE A 143 -9.81 12.77 9.82
CA ILE A 143 -8.44 12.42 10.22
C ILE A 143 -8.16 12.90 11.63
N ASN A 144 -8.49 14.16 11.93
CA ASN A 144 -8.27 14.77 13.24
C ASN A 144 -9.09 14.08 14.34
N GLU A 145 -10.36 13.79 14.08
CA GLU A 145 -11.24 13.07 15.01
C GLU A 145 -10.70 11.66 15.31
N TYR A 146 -10.35 10.90 14.27
CA TYR A 146 -9.78 9.56 14.43
C TYR A 146 -8.47 9.59 15.23
N THR A 147 -7.58 10.52 14.89
CA THR A 147 -6.28 10.68 15.56
C THR A 147 -6.45 11.05 17.03
N ALA A 148 -7.36 11.97 17.35
CA ALA A 148 -7.66 12.36 18.73
C ALA A 148 -8.21 11.19 19.55
N ALA A 149 -9.11 10.40 18.97
CA ALA A 149 -9.68 9.22 19.63
C ALA A 149 -8.64 8.13 19.93
N HIS A 150 -7.61 7.99 19.08
CA HIS A 150 -6.60 6.93 19.19
C HIS A 150 -5.28 7.38 19.83
N ALA A 151 -5.08 8.69 20.04
CA ALA A 151 -3.91 9.22 20.77
C ALA A 151 -3.86 8.76 22.24
N GLN A 152 -5.00 8.40 22.83
CA GLN A 152 -5.09 7.94 24.23
C GLN A 152 -4.73 6.46 24.42
N SER A 153 -4.64 5.67 23.35
CA SER A 153 -4.32 4.23 23.43
C SER A 153 -2.81 3.94 23.47
N SER A 154 -1.97 4.97 23.27
CA SER A 154 -0.50 4.86 23.20
C SER A 154 0.22 5.42 24.43
N ALA A 155 -0.50 5.67 25.54
CA ALA A 155 0.15 6.05 26.79
C ALA A 155 1.01 4.87 27.29
N PRO A 156 2.31 5.07 27.59
CA PRO A 156 3.13 4.01 28.13
C PRO A 156 2.51 3.57 29.46
N LEU A 157 2.35 2.26 29.64
CA LEU A 157 2.14 1.63 30.94
C LEU A 157 3.35 2.02 31.81
N GLY A 158 3.22 3.14 32.51
CA GLY A 158 4.15 3.58 33.53
C GLY A 158 4.19 2.49 34.60
N GLN A 159 5.39 1.94 34.80
CA GLN A 159 5.70 1.02 35.88
C GLN A 159 5.18 1.57 37.21
N ARG A 160 4.43 0.73 37.93
CA ARG A 160 4.24 0.83 39.38
C ARG A 160 4.56 -0.53 39.97
#